data_AF-A0A9D8T451-F1
#
_entry.id   AF-A0A9D8T451-F1
#
_cell.length_a   1.000
_cell.length_b   1.000
_cell.length_c   1.000
_cell.angle_alpha   90.00
_cell.angle_beta   90.00
_cell.angle_gamma   90.00
#
_symmetry.space_group_name_H-M   'P 1'
#
loop_
_entity.id
_entity.type
_entity.pdbx_description
1 polymer ?
#
loop_
_entity_poly.entity_id
_entity_poly.type
_entity_poly.pdbx_seq_one_letter_code
_entity_poly.pdbx_strand_id
1 'polypeptide(L)'
;MPEIFTIRSYKNQTRLNENGIEAHIRPVLEVELERAATLFISQYIDDLEMFAPVRYELQNGCQAIFLKPMRVIRPHTGSYRFSVKVMAASADSKPVEVSEVCVLKKD
;
A
#
# COMPACT_ATOMS: atom_id res chain seq x y z
N MET A 1 19.76 -13.32 -8.43
CA MET A 1 20.07 -11.90 -8.14
C MET A 1 19.47 -11.59 -6.78
N PRO A 2 20.19 -10.91 -5.88
CA PRO A 2 19.63 -10.55 -4.58
C PRO A 2 18.50 -9.54 -4.76
N GLU A 3 17.40 -9.74 -4.03
CA GLU A 3 16.28 -8.80 -4.01
C GLU A 3 16.75 -7.50 -3.35
N ILE A 4 16.60 -6.36 -4.02
CA ILE A 4 17.04 -5.05 -3.50
C ILE A 4 16.23 -4.64 -2.27
N PHE A 5 15.00 -5.16 -2.17
CA PHE A 5 14.08 -4.91 -1.09
C PHE A 5 13.23 -6.15 -0.81
N THR A 6 12.73 -6.25 0.41
CA THR A 6 11.72 -7.23 0.82
C THR A 6 10.56 -6.49 1.47
N ILE A 7 9.32 -6.85 1.11
CA ILE A 7 8.13 -6.32 1.78
C ILE A 7 7.90 -7.11 3.06
N ARG A 8 7.95 -6.43 4.20
CA ARG A 8 7.80 -7.04 5.53
C ARG A 8 6.33 -7.13 5.92
N SER A 9 5.59 -6.06 5.70
CA SER A 9 4.15 -6.04 5.97
C SER A 9 3.46 -4.95 5.15
N TYR A 10 2.15 -5.14 4.94
CA TYR A 10 1.26 -4.14 4.38
C TYR A 10 0.00 -4.11 5.23
N LYS A 11 -0.33 -2.94 5.76
CA LYS A 11 -1.45 -2.75 6.69
C LYS A 11 -2.25 -1.51 6.33
N ASN A 12 -3.56 -1.58 6.50
CA ASN A 12 -4.49 -0.49 6.29
C ASN A 12 -5.01 -0.02 7.65
N GLN A 13 -4.61 1.20 8.04
CA GLN A 13 -5.22 1.85 9.20
C GLN A 13 -6.54 2.47 8.76
N THR A 14 -7.64 1.90 9.23
CA THR A 14 -8.99 2.31 8.87
C THR A 14 -9.59 3.16 9.99
N ARG A 15 -10.08 4.35 9.63
CA ARG A 15 -10.91 5.16 10.52
C ARG A 15 -12.26 5.44 9.85
N LEU A 16 -13.34 5.05 10.51
CA LEU A 16 -14.68 5.39 10.09
C LEU A 16 -15.01 6.82 10.53
N ASN A 17 -15.76 7.55 9.70
CA ASN A 17 -16.38 8.80 10.12
C ASN A 17 -17.52 8.54 11.13
N GLU A 18 -18.00 9.59 11.80
CA GLU A 18 -18.99 9.51 12.88
C GLU A 18 -20.28 8.78 12.49
N ASN A 19 -20.65 8.81 11.20
CA ASN A 19 -21.87 8.19 10.68
C ASN A 19 -21.62 6.80 10.04
N GLY A 20 -20.38 6.33 9.97
CA GLY A 20 -19.99 5.05 9.34
C GLY A 20 -20.20 4.97 7.82
N ILE A 21 -20.40 6.11 7.15
CA ILE A 21 -20.64 6.22 5.70
C ILE A 21 -19.32 6.27 4.93
N GLU A 22 -18.30 6.90 5.52
CA GLU A 22 -17.00 7.10 4.89
C GLU A 22 -15.93 6.41 5.74
N ALA A 23 -15.04 5.69 5.06
CA ALA A 23 -13.83 5.15 5.65
C ALA A 23 -12.61 5.89 5.10
N HIS A 24 -11.79 6.42 6.00
CA HIS A 24 -10.45 6.89 5.70
C HIS A 24 -9.47 5.74 5.88
N ILE A 25 -8.78 5.39 4.80
CA ILE A 25 -7.78 4.34 4.76
C ILE A 25 -6.41 4.99 4.67
N ARG A 26 -5.53 4.66 5.61
CA ARG A 26 -4.11 5.04 5.59
C ARG A 26 -3.28 3.77 5.42
N PRO A 27 -2.86 3.45 4.19
CA PRO A 27 -2.01 2.30 3.95
C PRO A 27 -0.58 2.58 4.46
N VAL A 28 -0.01 1.59 5.13
CA VAL A 28 1.36 1.60 5.61
C VAL A 28 2.04 0.35 5.05
N LEU A 29 3.13 0.57 4.33
CA LEU A 29 3.98 -0.50 3.79
C LEU A 29 5.30 -0.51 4.54
N GLU A 30 5.66 -1.62 5.16
CA GLU A 30 6.97 -1.82 5.77
C GLU A 30 7.88 -2.54 4.78
N VAL A 31 9.02 -1.92 4.48
CA VAL A 31 10.01 -2.42 3.52
C VAL A 31 11.37 -2.50 4.20
N GLU A 32 12.08 -3.61 3.97
CA GLU A 32 13.47 -3.78 4.36
C GLU A 32 14.33 -3.70 3.10
N LEU A 33 15.38 -2.87 3.11
CA LEU A 33 16.29 -2.72 1.99
C LEU A 33 17.73 -3.10 2.38
N GLU A 34 18.40 -3.89 1.55
CA GLU A 34 19.81 -4.24 1.73
C GLU A 34 20.76 -3.06 1.42
N ARG A 35 20.27 -2.07 0.66
CA ARG A 35 20.99 -0.85 0.27
C ARG A 35 20.01 0.26 -0.09
N ALA A 36 20.49 1.50 -0.11
CA ALA A 36 19.66 2.62 -0.55
C ALA A 36 19.15 2.41 -1.99
N ALA A 37 17.86 2.69 -2.21
CA ALA A 37 17.21 2.48 -3.49
C ALA A 37 16.01 3.40 -3.68
N THR A 38 15.62 3.57 -4.94
CA THR A 38 14.39 4.25 -5.33
C THR A 38 13.32 3.21 -5.64
N LEU A 39 12.19 3.27 -4.95
CA LEU A 39 11.01 2.44 -5.19
C LEU A 39 9.89 3.26 -5.84
N PHE A 40 9.17 2.64 -6.74
CA PHE A 40 7.95 3.14 -7.35
C PHE A 40 6.78 2.29 -6.85
N ILE A 41 5.78 2.92 -6.26
CA ILE A 41 4.65 2.22 -5.62
C ILE A 41 3.34 2.73 -6.23
N SER A 42 2.62 1.83 -6.91
CA SER A 42 1.22 2.04 -7.32
C SER A 42 0.28 1.49 -6.25
N GLN A 43 -0.92 2.06 -6.13
CA GLN A 43 -1.96 1.60 -5.21
C GLN A 43 -3.26 1.27 -5.93
N TYR A 44 -3.90 0.18 -5.51
CA TYR A 44 -5.11 -0.34 -6.12
C TYR A 44 -6.21 -0.60 -5.07
N ILE A 45 -7.46 -0.46 -5.50
CA ILE A 45 -8.64 -0.94 -4.77
C ILE A 45 -9.40 -1.87 -5.72
N ASP A 46 -9.63 -3.12 -5.33
CA ASP A 46 -10.33 -4.12 -6.14
C ASP A 46 -9.80 -4.18 -7.59
N ASP A 47 -8.47 -4.24 -7.71
CA ASP A 47 -7.73 -4.31 -8.96
C ASP A 47 -7.78 -3.02 -9.84
N LEU A 48 -8.49 -1.97 -9.39
CA LEU A 48 -8.51 -0.64 -10.03
C LEU A 48 -7.35 0.22 -9.54
N GLU A 49 -6.52 0.74 -10.44
CA GLU A 49 -5.44 1.67 -10.09
C GLU A 49 -6.00 3.01 -9.60
N MET A 50 -5.76 3.31 -8.33
CA MET A 50 -6.19 4.57 -7.72
C MET A 50 -5.10 5.64 -7.84
N PHE A 51 -3.84 5.21 -7.81
CA PHE A 51 -2.69 6.09 -7.92
C PHE A 51 -1.62 5.42 -8.79
N ALA A 52 -1.25 6.12 -9.86
CA ALA A 52 -0.08 5.81 -10.67
C ALA A 52 1.20 5.77 -9.81
N PRO A 53 2.29 5.13 -10.28
CA PRO A 53 3.47 4.89 -9.47
C PRO A 53 4.04 6.17 -8.84
N VAL A 54 4.13 6.20 -7.50
CA VAL A 54 4.75 7.29 -6.74
C VAL A 54 6.18 6.89 -6.37
N ARG A 55 7.14 7.81 -6.55
CA ARG A 55 8.56 7.62 -6.23
C ARG A 55 8.83 7.81 -4.74
N TYR A 56 9.56 6.86 -4.15
CA TYR A 56 10.08 6.91 -2.78
C TYR A 56 11.58 6.63 -2.78
N GLU A 57 12.35 7.52 -2.17
CA GLU A 57 13.80 7.36 -1.98
C GLU A 57 14.04 6.85 -0.58
N LEU A 58 14.59 5.64 -0.47
CA LEU A 58 14.72 4.92 0.79
C LEU A 58 16.18 4.61 1.06
N GLN A 59 16.56 4.66 2.34
CA GLN A 59 17.90 4.28 2.80
C GLN A 59 18.00 2.76 3.03
N ASN A 60 19.19 2.26 3.34
CA ASN A 60 19.36 0.90 3.82
C ASN A 60 18.59 0.71 5.15
N GLY A 61 17.96 -0.45 5.33
CA GLY A 61 17.31 -0.88 6.56
C GLY A 61 15.79 -0.93 6.47
N CYS A 62 15.15 -1.12 7.62
CA CYS A 62 13.70 -1.21 7.75
C CYS A 62 13.06 0.18 7.81
N GLN A 63 12.12 0.44 6.91
CA GLN A 63 11.40 1.70 6.84
C GLN A 63 9.90 1.46 6.65
N ALA A 64 9.09 2.27 7.34
CA ALA A 64 7.65 2.34 7.12
C ALA A 64 7.31 3.47 6.16
N ILE A 65 6.62 3.15 5.08
CA ILE A 65 6.19 4.08 4.05
C ILE A 65 4.70 4.35 4.24
N PHE A 66 4.37 5.59 4.60
CA PHE A 66 2.99 6.07 4.65
C PHE A 66 2.56 6.47 3.25
N LEU A 67 1.68 5.66 2.66
CA LEU A 67 1.24 5.88 1.30
C LEU A 67 0.10 6.90 1.23
N LYS A 68 -0.27 7.30 0.00
CA LYS A 68 -1.35 8.29 -0.20
C LYS A 68 -2.66 7.77 0.42
N PRO A 69 -3.31 8.57 1.28
CA PRO A 69 -4.55 8.16 1.92
C PRO A 69 -5.67 7.98 0.89
N MET A 70 -6.52 6.99 1.14
CA MET A 70 -7.68 6.70 0.32
C MET A 70 -8.95 6.99 1.10
N ARG A 71 -9.97 7.44 0.38
CA ARG A 71 -11.31 7.65 0.89
C ARG A 71 -12.25 6.71 0.17
N VAL A 72 -12.97 5.90 0.92
CA VAL A 72 -13.99 4.99 0.38
C VAL A 72 -15.36 5.41 0.91
N ILE A 73 -16.28 5.69 0.00
CA ILE A 73 -17.68 5.97 0.31
C ILE A 73 -18.43 4.64 0.26
N ARG A 74 -18.97 4.21 1.42
CA ARG A 74 -19.52 2.88 1.62
C ARG A 74 -21.01 2.82 1.25
N PRO A 75 -21.45 1.85 0.43
CA PRO A 75 -22.88 1.62 0.15
C PRO A 75 -23.55 0.58 1.09
N HIS A 76 -23.25 0.58 2.40
CA HIS A 76 -23.84 -0.27 3.47
C HIS A 76 -23.11 -1.56 3.90
N THR A 77 -22.34 -2.28 3.09
CA THR A 77 -21.40 -3.36 3.52
C THR A 77 -20.47 -3.70 2.37
N GLY A 78 -19.17 -3.81 2.61
CA GLY A 78 -18.21 -4.15 1.56
C GLY A 78 -16.90 -4.68 2.13
N SER A 79 -16.33 -5.65 1.42
CA SER A 79 -14.95 -6.06 1.58
C SER A 79 -14.18 -5.46 0.41
N TYR A 80 -13.15 -4.68 0.70
CA TYR A 80 -12.31 -4.05 -0.32
C TYR A 80 -10.93 -4.69 -0.25
N ARG A 81 -10.41 -5.12 -1.41
CA ARG A 81 -9.02 -5.55 -1.53
C ARG A 81 -8.15 -4.34 -1.84
N PHE A 82 -7.31 -3.98 -0.89
CA PHE A 82 -6.28 -2.97 -1.11
C PHE A 82 -5.01 -3.70 -1.52
N SER A 83 -4.39 -3.32 -2.63
CA SER A 83 -3.09 -3.85 -3.02
C SER A 83 -2.13 -2.75 -3.43
N VAL A 84 -0.85 -3.05 -3.32
CA VAL A 84 0.22 -2.19 -3.82
C VAL A 84 1.16 -2.98 -4.67
N LYS A 85 1.62 -2.35 -5.76
CA LYS A 85 2.64 -2.89 -6.65
C LYS A 85 3.90 -2.06 -6.49
N VAL A 86 4.96 -2.70 -6.04
CA VAL A 86 6.25 -2.08 -5.71
C VAL A 86 7.27 -2.50 -6.75
N MET A 87 7.99 -1.54 -7.31
CA MET A 87 9.04 -1.77 -8.29
C MET A 87 10.28 -0.94 -7.92
N ALA A 88 11.46 -1.55 -7.86
CA ALA A 88 12.70 -0.80 -7.73
C ALA A 88 13.14 -0.23 -9.08
N ALA A 89 13.80 0.93 -9.10
CA ALA A 89 14.28 1.61 -10.31
C ALA A 89 15.37 0.84 -11.10
N SER A 90 15.81 -0.32 -10.62
CA SER A 90 16.84 -1.13 -11.28
C SER A 90 16.23 -1.93 -12.44
N ALA A 91 16.93 -1.97 -13.57
CA ALA A 91 16.49 -2.61 -14.81
C ALA A 91 16.10 -4.09 -14.66
N ASP A 92 16.62 -4.78 -13.64
CA ASP A 92 16.39 -6.22 -13.42
C ASP A 92 15.39 -6.52 -12.29
N SER A 93 14.75 -5.50 -11.71
CA SER A 93 13.83 -5.68 -10.59
C SER A 93 12.43 -6.05 -11.07
N LYS A 94 11.96 -7.25 -10.70
CA LYS A 94 10.56 -7.64 -10.91
C LYS A 94 9.65 -6.86 -9.95
N PRO A 95 8.45 -6.45 -10.38
CA PRO A 95 7.49 -5.86 -9.48
C PRO A 95 7.01 -6.89 -8.47
N VAL A 96 6.87 -6.48 -7.22
CA VAL A 96 6.30 -7.27 -6.13
C VAL A 96 4.94 -6.69 -5.79
N GLU A 97 3.92 -7.54 -5.71
CA GLU A 97 2.58 -7.15 -5.31
C GLU A 97 2.23 -7.76 -3.95
N VAL A 98 1.65 -6.95 -3.07
CA VAL A 98 1.09 -7.39 -1.80
C VAL A 98 -0.29 -6.81 -1.62
N SER A 99 -1.16 -7.54 -0.92
CA SER A 99 -2.54 -7.13 -0.71
C SER A 99 -2.98 -7.39 0.72
N GLU A 100 -3.96 -6.61 1.14
CA GLU A 100 -4.70 -6.80 2.37
C GLU A 100 -6.18 -6.56 2.09
N VAL A 101 -7.02 -7.43 2.65
CA VAL A 101 -8.47 -7.30 2.56
C VAL A 101 -8.97 -6.57 3.79
N CYS A 102 -9.57 -5.40 3.59
CA CYS A 102 -10.20 -4.65 4.68
C CYS A 102 -11.72 -4.77 4.58
N VAL A 103 -12.32 -5.23 5.68
CA VAL A 103 -13.77 -5.38 5.80
C VAL A 103 -14.33 -4.18 6.55
N LEU A 104 -15.15 -3.38 5.86
CA LEU A 104 -15.81 -2.22 6.45
C LEU A 104 -17.21 -2.64 6.91
N LYS A 105 -17.32 -3.15 8.14
CA LYS A 105 -18.60 -3.43 8.80
C LYS A 105 -18.98 -2.29 9.74
N LYS A 106 -20.29 -2.14 9.97
CA LYS A 106 -20.79 -1.30 11.06
C LYS A 106 -20.94 -2.28 12.22
N ASP A 107 -20.31 -1.98 13.35
CA ASP A 107 -20.48 -2.78 14.58
C ASP A 107 -21.96 -2.85 14.99
#